data_AF-A0AAD8G9U6-F1
#
_entry.id   AF-A0AAD8G9U6-F1
#
_cell.length_a   1.000
_cell.length_b   1.000
_cell.length_c   1.000
_cell.angle_alpha   90.00
_cell.angle_beta   90.00
_cell.angle_gamma   90.00
#
_symmetry.space_group_name_H-M   'P 1'
#
loop_
_entity.id
_entity.type
_entity.pdbx_description
1 polymer ?
#
loop_
_entity_poly.entity_id
_entity_poly.type
_entity_poly.pdbx_seq_one_letter_code
_entity_poly.pdbx_strand_id
1 'polypeptide(L)'
;MMKLSSGVRRNVFPIFGILLFFSAVQGQLYSTGPPATTGGNANGAMCVFPFVYRGNTYEYCTTDGWWPSHPWCATVSNYDIEPIWGYCPTSVPEILGFECVFPFIYKEESYFSCTDKDSDKPWCSLTDNYDVDEQWGYCDGYDTPE
;
A
#
# COMPACT_ATOMS: atom_id res chain seq x y z
N MET A 1 -30.35 -28.48 -58.72
CA MET A 1 -29.03 -27.91 -59.10
C MET A 1 -29.05 -26.43 -58.74
N MET A 2 -28.33 -26.06 -57.68
CA MET A 2 -27.12 -25.19 -57.68
C MET A 2 -27.42 -23.70 -57.99
N LYS A 3 -27.36 -22.79 -57.00
CA LYS A 3 -26.20 -21.96 -56.52
C LYS A 3 -25.93 -20.79 -57.50
N LEU A 4 -25.88 -19.50 -57.13
CA LEU A 4 -24.90 -18.77 -56.29
C LEU A 4 -25.39 -17.32 -56.01
N SER A 5 -25.22 -16.80 -54.77
CA SER A 5 -24.28 -15.72 -54.35
C SER A 5 -24.49 -14.34 -55.02
N SER A 6 -24.71 -13.24 -54.30
CA SER A 6 -23.65 -12.45 -53.62
C SER A 6 -24.24 -11.40 -52.66
N GLY A 7 -23.62 -11.20 -51.48
CA GLY A 7 -23.91 -10.11 -50.50
C GLY A 7 -23.42 -8.73 -51.00
N VAL A 8 -23.57 -7.59 -50.31
CA VAL A 8 -23.71 -7.23 -48.89
C VAL A 8 -24.28 -5.81 -48.82
N ARG A 9 -25.23 -5.53 -47.91
CA ARG A 9 -25.28 -4.32 -47.05
C ARG A 9 -26.09 -4.66 -45.79
N ARG A 10 -25.45 -4.74 -44.62
CA ARG A 10 -26.15 -4.88 -43.34
C ARG A 10 -26.06 -3.57 -42.58
N ASN A 11 -27.14 -2.80 -42.63
CA ASN A 11 -27.46 -1.81 -41.60
C ASN A 11 -28.19 -2.56 -40.48
N VAL A 12 -27.62 -2.57 -39.27
CA VAL A 12 -28.26 -3.14 -38.09
C VAL A 12 -28.62 -1.99 -37.15
N PHE A 13 -29.91 -1.84 -36.89
CA PHE A 13 -30.51 -0.88 -35.97
C PHE A 13 -30.29 -1.34 -34.51
N PRO A 14 -29.82 -0.50 -33.58
CA PRO A 14 -29.76 -0.85 -32.17
C PRO A 14 -31.12 -0.62 -31.48
N ILE A 15 -31.51 -1.59 -30.65
CA ILE A 15 -32.83 -1.77 -30.05
C ILE A 15 -32.75 -1.33 -28.58
N PHE A 16 -33.68 -0.44 -28.19
CA PHE A 16 -34.17 -0.05 -26.87
C PHE A 16 -33.60 -0.71 -25.59
N GLY A 17 -33.24 0.15 -24.64
CA GLY A 17 -33.54 -0.05 -23.22
C GLY A 17 -32.36 -0.44 -22.33
N ILE A 18 -31.85 0.52 -21.56
CA ILE A 18 -31.54 0.41 -20.12
C ILE A 18 -31.42 1.86 -19.62
N LEU A 19 -32.14 2.12 -18.53
CA LEU A 19 -32.20 3.39 -17.80
C LEU A 19 -30.81 4.00 -17.63
N LEU A 20 -30.69 5.31 -17.88
CA LEU A 20 -29.51 6.11 -17.54
C LEU A 20 -29.34 6.16 -16.02
N PHE A 21 -28.82 5.08 -15.44
CA PHE A 21 -28.09 5.08 -14.18
C PHE A 21 -26.60 4.98 -14.50
N PHE A 22 -26.10 5.88 -15.35
CA PHE A 22 -24.81 6.45 -15.00
C PHE A 22 -25.12 7.47 -13.91
N SER A 23 -25.33 6.96 -12.68
CA SER A 23 -24.90 7.72 -11.52
C SER A 23 -23.55 8.30 -11.95
N ALA A 24 -23.40 9.62 -11.86
CA ALA A 24 -22.09 10.18 -11.70
C ALA A 24 -21.46 9.32 -10.59
N VAL A 25 -20.63 8.34 -10.97
CA VAL A 25 -19.79 7.60 -10.04
C VAL A 25 -19.13 8.74 -9.33
N GLN A 26 -19.49 8.82 -8.04
CA GLN A 26 -19.35 9.99 -7.22
C GLN A 26 -17.99 10.59 -7.55
N GLY A 27 -17.93 11.92 -7.71
CA GLY A 27 -16.65 12.62 -7.60
C GLY A 27 -16.10 12.30 -6.22
N GLN A 28 -15.47 11.15 -6.08
CA GLN A 28 -14.73 10.75 -4.92
C GLN A 28 -13.47 11.57 -5.03
N LEU A 29 -13.33 12.45 -4.06
CA LEU A 29 -12.12 13.18 -3.72
C LEU A 29 -11.04 12.16 -3.30
N TYR A 30 -10.63 11.26 -4.18
CA TYR A 30 -9.34 10.61 -4.05
C TYR A 30 -8.33 11.67 -4.48
N SER A 31 -7.69 12.30 -3.51
CA SER A 31 -6.55 13.16 -3.78
C SER A 31 -5.53 12.35 -4.55
N THR A 32 -5.45 12.54 -5.88
CA THR A 32 -4.41 11.94 -6.73
C THR A 32 -3.06 12.64 -6.55
N GLY A 33 -2.91 13.43 -5.49
CA GLY A 33 -1.68 14.13 -5.15
C GLY A 33 -0.74 13.23 -4.32
N PRO A 34 0.58 13.50 -4.36
CA PRO A 34 1.52 12.84 -3.46
C PRO A 34 1.07 13.01 -2.01
N PRO A 35 1.39 12.09 -1.11
CA PRO A 35 0.97 12.24 0.27
C PRO A 35 1.67 13.41 0.98
N ALA A 36 0.97 14.04 1.93
CA ALA A 36 1.57 15.01 2.85
C ALA A 36 2.33 14.26 3.94
N THR A 37 3.57 14.67 4.19
CA THR A 37 4.44 13.96 5.13
C THR A 37 4.05 14.17 6.61
N THR A 38 4.40 13.20 7.46
CA THR A 38 4.40 13.34 8.93
C THR A 38 5.85 13.34 9.46
N GLY A 39 6.11 14.00 10.59
CA GLY A 39 7.46 14.07 11.17
C GLY A 39 8.53 14.69 10.27
N GLY A 40 9.77 14.18 10.37
CA GLY A 40 10.93 14.66 9.61
C GLY A 40 11.25 16.14 9.83
N ASN A 41 11.82 16.79 8.80
CA ASN A 41 12.12 18.23 8.78
C ASN A 41 11.36 18.98 7.67
N ALA A 42 10.47 18.29 6.95
CA ALA A 42 9.67 18.84 5.86
C ALA A 42 8.46 19.66 6.31
N ASN A 43 8.16 19.73 7.61
CA ASN A 43 7.02 20.49 8.17
C ASN A 43 5.68 20.19 7.50
N GLY A 44 5.42 18.91 7.19
CA GLY A 44 4.18 18.48 6.54
C GLY A 44 4.12 18.73 5.03
N ALA A 45 5.24 19.09 4.40
CA ALA A 45 5.30 19.23 2.95
C ALA A 45 4.99 17.89 2.23
N MET A 46 4.55 18.01 0.99
CA MET A 46 4.19 16.87 0.15
C MET A 46 5.45 16.16 -0.35
N CYS A 47 5.37 14.84 -0.52
CA CYS A 47 6.41 14.10 -1.22
C CYS A 47 6.63 14.65 -2.63
N VAL A 48 7.89 14.72 -3.06
CA VAL A 48 8.26 15.01 -4.44
C VAL A 48 8.68 13.70 -5.09
N PHE A 49 7.95 13.28 -6.12
CA PHE A 49 8.29 12.10 -6.92
C PHE A 49 8.58 12.51 -8.37
N PRO A 50 9.61 11.95 -9.00
CA PRO A 50 10.67 11.16 -8.38
C PRO A 50 11.62 12.00 -7.50
N PHE A 51 12.26 11.38 -6.51
CA PHE A 51 13.38 11.99 -5.77
C PHE A 51 14.64 11.10 -5.80
N VAL A 52 15.81 11.72 -5.65
CA VAL A 52 17.11 11.02 -5.59
C VAL A 52 17.58 10.85 -4.15
N TYR A 53 17.95 9.63 -3.76
CA TYR A 53 18.61 9.31 -2.49
C TYR A 53 19.71 8.25 -2.71
N ARG A 54 20.94 8.55 -2.24
CA ARG A 54 22.15 7.75 -2.45
C ARG A 54 22.38 7.37 -3.91
N GLY A 55 22.08 8.30 -4.82
CA GLY A 55 22.19 8.09 -6.27
C GLY A 55 21.08 7.23 -6.91
N ASN A 56 20.11 6.73 -6.13
CA ASN A 56 18.96 5.99 -6.64
C ASN A 56 17.74 6.91 -6.77
N THR A 57 16.89 6.66 -7.78
CA THR A 57 15.66 7.42 -8.02
C THR A 57 14.45 6.65 -7.47
N TYR A 58 13.62 7.31 -6.67
CA TYR A 58 12.44 6.73 -6.05
C TYR A 58 11.18 7.44 -6.54
N GLU A 59 10.22 6.68 -7.06
CA GLU A 59 8.90 7.15 -7.50
C GLU A 59 7.81 6.95 -6.43
N TYR A 60 8.19 6.39 -5.29
CA TYR A 60 7.33 6.04 -4.17
C TYR A 60 8.11 6.16 -2.85
N CYS A 61 7.41 6.09 -1.73
CA CYS A 61 8.01 6.11 -0.40
C CYS A 61 8.91 4.89 -0.17
N THR A 62 10.10 5.08 0.36
CA THR A 62 11.06 4.00 0.61
C THR A 62 11.32 3.81 2.09
N THR A 63 11.72 2.61 2.49
CA THR A 63 12.28 2.32 3.83
C THR A 63 13.81 2.29 3.81
N ASP A 64 14.43 2.58 2.66
CA ASP A 64 15.87 2.49 2.50
C ASP A 64 16.61 3.47 3.40
N GLY A 65 17.70 2.99 3.98
CA GLY A 65 18.60 3.79 4.80
C GLY A 65 18.14 4.03 6.24
N TRP A 66 17.02 3.44 6.69
CA TRP A 66 16.52 3.59 8.06
C TRP A 66 16.11 2.25 8.70
N TRP A 67 16.41 2.08 9.98
CA TRP A 67 15.93 0.99 10.83
C TRP A 67 15.37 1.62 12.13
N PRO A 68 14.10 1.41 12.52
CA PRO A 68 13.10 0.51 11.94
C PRO A 68 12.31 1.10 10.76
N SER A 69 11.68 0.23 9.98
CA SER A 69 11.11 0.34 8.62
C SER A 69 9.94 1.35 8.43
N HIS A 70 10.08 2.60 8.86
CA HIS A 70 9.08 3.64 8.55
C HIS A 70 9.29 4.19 7.13
N PRO A 71 8.28 4.10 6.24
CA PRO A 71 8.40 4.61 4.89
C PRO A 71 8.54 6.13 4.91
N TRP A 72 9.45 6.65 4.11
CA TRP A 72 9.74 8.07 4.01
C TRP A 72 9.89 8.52 2.55
N CYS A 73 9.80 9.81 2.33
CA CYS A 73 10.05 10.43 1.03
C CYS A 73 10.81 11.74 1.21
N ALA A 74 11.53 12.17 0.17
CA ALA A 74 12.00 13.55 0.10
C ALA A 74 10.85 14.47 -0.33
N THR A 75 10.88 15.71 0.17
CA THR A 75 9.96 16.78 -0.27
C THR A 75 10.63 17.75 -1.23
N VAL A 76 11.76 17.29 -1.80
CA VAL A 76 12.58 17.93 -2.83
C VAL A 76 13.01 16.86 -3.85
N SER A 77 13.46 17.27 -5.04
CA SER A 77 13.83 16.34 -6.10
C SER A 77 15.14 15.59 -5.86
N ASN A 78 16.03 16.10 -5.00
CA ASN A 78 17.31 15.46 -4.71
C ASN A 78 17.68 15.60 -3.23
N TYR A 79 17.46 14.52 -2.48
CA TYR A 79 17.78 14.44 -1.06
C TYR A 79 19.30 14.56 -0.79
N ASP A 80 20.12 14.05 -1.70
CA ASP A 80 21.58 14.04 -1.54
C ASP A 80 22.17 15.47 -1.57
N ILE A 81 21.44 16.43 -2.16
CA ILE A 81 21.79 17.86 -2.16
C ILE A 81 21.07 18.58 -1.02
N GLU A 82 19.76 18.35 -0.89
CA GLU A 82 18.89 19.01 0.08
C GLU A 82 18.18 17.95 0.92
N PRO A 83 18.66 17.65 2.14
CA PRO A 83 18.16 16.54 2.94
C PRO A 83 16.84 16.90 3.66
N ILE A 84 15.82 17.27 2.88
CA ILE A 84 14.47 17.61 3.36
C ILE A 84 13.55 16.42 3.10
N TRP A 85 12.95 15.92 4.18
CA TRP A 85 12.18 14.68 4.16
C TRP A 85 11.10 14.67 5.24
N GLY A 86 10.17 13.75 5.07
CA GLY A 86 9.26 13.33 6.11
C GLY A 86 8.78 11.91 5.88
N TYR A 87 8.12 11.35 6.89
CA TYR A 87 7.49 10.05 6.78
C TYR A 87 6.30 10.14 5.86
N CYS A 88 6.13 9.12 5.03
CA CYS A 88 4.91 9.01 4.29
C CYS A 88 3.79 8.61 5.25
N PRO A 89 2.60 9.24 5.14
CA PRO A 89 1.42 8.72 5.77
C PRO A 89 1.22 7.34 5.18
N THR A 90 1.39 6.33 6.00
CA THR A 90 0.98 4.98 5.62
C THR A 90 -0.50 5.09 5.27
N SER A 91 -0.90 4.60 4.10
CA SER A 91 -2.32 4.46 3.76
C SER A 91 -3.02 3.43 4.67
N VAL A 92 -2.27 2.80 5.57
CA VAL A 92 -2.74 2.25 6.84
C VAL A 92 -2.78 3.42 7.84
N PRO A 93 -3.95 3.85 8.33
CA PRO A 93 -4.03 4.90 9.33
C PRO A 93 -2.99 4.63 10.43
N GLU A 94 -2.27 5.63 10.92
CA GLU A 94 -1.37 5.55 12.10
C GLU A 94 -2.15 5.24 13.42
N ILE A 95 -3.24 4.47 13.32
CA ILE A 95 -4.10 3.92 14.36
C ILE A 95 -4.31 2.41 14.15
N LEU A 96 -4.11 1.89 12.92
CA LEU A 96 -4.00 0.46 12.69
C LEU A 96 -2.50 0.14 12.65
N GLY A 97 -1.96 -0.25 13.80
CA GLY A 97 -0.71 -0.98 13.84
C GLY A 97 -0.74 -2.11 12.83
N PHE A 98 0.44 -2.61 12.47
CA PHE A 98 0.50 -3.86 11.74
C PHE A 98 -0.27 -4.91 12.55
N GLU A 99 -1.50 -5.21 12.12
CA GLU A 99 -2.39 -6.05 12.92
C GLU A 99 -1.82 -7.45 12.87
N CYS A 100 -1.57 -8.00 14.06
CA CYS A 100 -1.14 -9.36 14.18
C CYS A 100 -2.16 -10.28 13.50
N VAL A 101 -1.69 -11.14 12.61
CA VAL A 101 -2.52 -12.17 12.02
C VAL A 101 -2.51 -13.36 12.96
N PHE A 102 -3.68 -13.72 13.49
CA PHE A 102 -3.84 -14.89 14.34
C PHE A 102 -4.81 -15.89 13.72
N PRO A 103 -4.50 -17.20 13.75
CA PRO A 103 -3.21 -17.76 14.13
C PRO A 103 -2.13 -17.53 13.06
N PHE A 104 -0.87 -17.38 13.47
CA PHE A 104 0.27 -17.40 12.54
C PHE A 104 1.20 -18.58 12.79
N ILE A 105 1.93 -18.99 11.76
CA ILE A 105 2.93 -20.06 11.84
C ILE A 105 4.32 -19.47 12.07
N TYR A 106 5.04 -19.97 13.08
CA TYR A 106 6.46 -19.71 13.33
C TYR A 106 7.19 -20.99 13.76
N LYS A 107 8.28 -21.35 13.08
CA LYS A 107 9.02 -22.60 13.29
C LYS A 107 8.10 -23.82 13.32
N GLU A 108 7.20 -23.90 12.34
CA GLU A 108 6.19 -24.97 12.18
C GLU A 108 5.15 -25.07 13.32
N GLU A 109 5.09 -24.09 14.23
CA GLU A 109 4.13 -24.01 15.32
C GLU A 109 3.12 -22.87 15.10
N SER A 110 1.85 -23.09 15.47
CA SER A 110 0.79 -22.07 15.38
C SER A 110 0.70 -21.23 16.66
N TYR A 111 0.71 -19.91 16.53
CA TYR A 111 0.58 -18.93 17.60
C TYR A 111 -0.74 -18.17 17.47
N PHE A 112 -1.51 -18.10 18.56
CA PHE A 112 -2.82 -17.43 18.62
C PHE A 112 -2.76 -16.10 19.39
N SER A 113 -1.58 -15.72 19.85
CA SER A 113 -1.30 -14.47 20.55
C SER A 113 0.14 -14.08 20.29
N CYS A 114 0.52 -12.88 20.69
CA CYS A 114 1.91 -12.47 20.69
C CYS A 114 2.79 -13.47 21.46
N THR A 115 4.02 -13.66 20.97
CA THR A 115 5.02 -14.55 21.57
C THR A 115 6.32 -13.81 21.84
N ASP A 116 7.04 -14.22 22.89
CA ASP A 116 8.40 -13.79 23.20
C ASP A 116 9.45 -14.78 22.68
N LYS A 117 9.05 -15.78 21.89
CA LYS A 117 9.97 -16.78 21.35
C LYS A 117 11.02 -16.10 20.46
N ASP A 118 12.29 -16.34 20.79
CA ASP A 118 13.47 -15.77 20.10
C ASP A 118 13.54 -14.23 20.08
N SER A 119 12.89 -13.54 21.03
CA SER A 119 12.90 -12.07 21.13
C SER A 119 12.78 -11.60 22.59
N ASP A 120 13.46 -10.51 22.95
CA ASP A 120 13.33 -9.86 24.27
C ASP A 120 11.99 -9.14 24.46
N LYS A 121 11.21 -8.96 23.39
CA LYS A 121 9.89 -8.31 23.38
C LYS A 121 8.84 -9.17 22.67
N PRO A 122 7.58 -9.15 23.13
CA PRO A 122 6.51 -9.87 22.47
C PRO A 122 6.31 -9.36 21.05
N TRP A 123 6.15 -10.29 20.12
CA TRP A 123 5.99 -10.03 18.70
C TRP A 123 4.93 -10.97 18.10
N CYS A 124 4.49 -10.62 16.90
CA CYS A 124 3.57 -11.43 16.12
C CYS A 124 3.89 -11.36 14.62
N SER A 125 3.40 -12.33 13.86
CA SER A 125 3.41 -12.26 12.40
C SER A 125 2.33 -11.32 11.89
N LEU A 126 2.61 -10.67 10.77
CA LEU A 126 1.66 -9.82 10.05
C LEU A 126 1.00 -10.57 8.89
N THR A 127 1.19 -11.89 8.86
CA THR A 127 0.73 -12.84 7.85
C THR A 127 0.38 -14.16 8.52
N ASP A 128 -0.36 -15.03 7.83
CA ASP A 128 -0.67 -16.38 8.34
C ASP A 128 0.59 -17.25 8.53
N ASN A 129 1.71 -16.95 7.84
CA ASN A 129 2.91 -17.78 7.86
C ASN A 129 4.21 -16.98 7.84
N TYR A 130 4.77 -16.74 9.02
CA TYR A 130 6.08 -16.08 9.17
C TYR A 130 7.20 -16.88 8.49
N ASP A 131 7.16 -18.22 8.54
CA ASP A 131 8.23 -19.05 7.98
C ASP A 131 8.38 -18.89 6.46
N VAL A 132 7.36 -18.32 5.79
CA VAL A 132 7.37 -18.01 4.35
C VAL A 132 7.57 -16.52 4.10
N ASP A 133 6.80 -15.68 4.80
CA ASP A 133 6.69 -14.26 4.48
C ASP A 133 7.68 -13.39 5.26
N GLU A 134 8.17 -13.86 6.41
CA GLU A 134 9.11 -13.17 7.30
C GLU A 134 8.66 -11.75 7.74
N GLN A 135 7.35 -11.48 7.70
CA GLN A 135 6.76 -10.21 8.09
C GLN A 135 6.26 -10.26 9.54
N TRP A 136 6.77 -9.36 10.38
CA TRP A 136 6.48 -9.35 11.81
C TRP A 136 6.49 -7.94 12.40
N GLY A 137 5.88 -7.80 13.58
CA GLY A 137 5.84 -6.57 14.36
C GLY A 137 5.93 -6.85 15.87
N TYR A 138 6.37 -5.85 16.64
CA TYR A 138 6.27 -5.90 18.10
C TYR A 138 4.86 -5.56 18.56
N CYS A 139 4.38 -6.29 19.56
CA CYS A 139 3.07 -6.05 20.11
C CYS A 139 3.07 -4.86 21.08
N ASP A 140 2.02 -4.05 21.05
CA ASP A 140 1.88 -2.83 21.85
C ASP A 140 0.81 -2.93 22.97
N GLY A 141 0.16 -4.10 23.10
CA GLY A 141 -0.78 -4.41 24.16
C GLY A 141 -2.26 -4.33 23.76
N TYR A 142 -2.55 -3.89 22.53
CA TYR A 142 -3.88 -3.97 21.92
C TYR A 142 -4.04 -5.19 20.99
N ASP A 143 -2.97 -5.94 20.76
CA ASP A 143 -2.90 -7.11 19.86
C ASP A 143 -3.49 -8.37 20.48
N THR A 144 -4.78 -8.35 20.80
CA THR A 144 -5.51 -9.51 21.32
C THR A 144 -6.26 -10.25 20.22
N PRO A 145 -6.25 -11.60 20.19
CA PRO A 145 -7.13 -12.36 19.31
C PRO A 145 -8.59 -12.08 19.70
N GLU A 146 -9.40 -11.65 18.72
CA GLU A 146 -10.87 -11.55 18.89
C GLU A 146 -11.52 -12.93 19.02
#